data_AF-A0A5Q0GYT5-F1
#
_entry.id   AF-A0A5Q0GYT5-F1
#
_cell.length_a   1.000
_cell.length_b   1.000
_cell.length_c   1.000
_cell.angle_alpha   90.00
_cell.angle_beta   90.00
_cell.angle_gamma   90.00
#
_symmetry.space_group_name_H-M   'P 1'
#
loop_
_entity.id
_entity.type
_entity.pdbx_description
1 polymer ?
#
loop_
_entity_poly.entity_id
_entity_poly.type
_entity_poly.pdbx_seq_one_letter_code
_entity_poly.pdbx_strand_id
1 'polypeptide(L)'
;MHDRDRREPSTSRSPRGRSPTATARTTDQGTTTSPMLFGAAVRLRPAARRQPEGAPEFGKVFRGVSIGSESELTGLECALPAHSVQTFAYVESAETGRPLVRITKDMDHGDYPARPGWRLHTVELITYPALKSDEHPAEDYREPNAAVLFVLSTLNGIGLGEARPLESHEGGGGRFRLVVTNRNHVIVKRASSAGMPRAGQQLTAAISTRDLLFREGAMFTSVQAAAPWYRPELAGEATLPDEPACTDEKAVRNLYAFLASMIDFVAALAKKHRFGIEGYRPGGTPSGLALTDPRVKNDWRVLPRTKCATMLEALGGDDQRIVRILLSERYPDNPTAEYAAYQYVIFGLGTVAGHTIDDASVAGTRAALFEFRSVPGELVNYLPDARELNPPVADPLERWFGKARPLAVRAINQIAGENEDEFARWFRERFAEKRNAKDPLQAGTALQKAEWIRSTREQDWKSITDRYPPPS
;
A
#
# COMPACT_ATOMS: atom_id res chain seq x y z
N MET A 1 33.43 24.22 55.24
CA MET A 1 34.19 25.48 55.16
C MET A 1 33.65 26.21 53.93
N HIS A 2 32.87 27.26 54.20
CA HIS A 2 32.08 28.18 53.36
C HIS A 2 31.49 27.70 52.02
N ASP A 3 30.18 27.44 51.84
CA ASP A 3 28.90 28.07 52.27
C ASP A 3 28.30 29.00 51.19
N ARG A 4 26.96 28.89 51.09
CA ARG A 4 25.94 29.72 50.43
C ARG A 4 25.54 29.37 48.98
N ASP A 5 24.27 29.18 48.65
CA ASP A 5 22.98 29.36 49.34
C ASP A 5 21.92 28.50 48.58
N ARG A 6 21.14 27.61 49.23
CA ARG A 6 19.82 27.84 49.88
C ARG A 6 18.74 28.29 48.85
N ARG A 7 17.54 27.71 48.72
CA ARG A 7 16.60 27.09 49.69
C ARG A 7 15.39 26.49 48.93
N GLU A 8 14.87 25.36 49.39
CA GLU A 8 13.41 25.08 49.34
C GLU A 8 12.70 25.86 50.47
N PRO A 9 11.35 25.98 50.46
CA PRO A 9 10.59 25.05 51.32
C PRO A 9 9.17 24.65 50.82
N SER A 10 8.95 23.34 50.90
CA SER A 10 7.87 22.57 51.54
C SER A 10 6.53 23.17 52.08
N THR A 11 5.50 22.31 51.97
CA THR A 11 4.28 22.13 52.82
C THR A 11 3.10 23.12 52.60
N SER A 12 1.79 22.81 52.73
CA SER A 12 1.04 21.66 53.27
C SER A 12 -0.44 21.66 52.80
N ARG A 13 -1.06 20.47 52.78
CA ARG A 13 -2.44 20.07 53.15
C ARG A 13 -3.70 20.89 52.76
N SER A 14 -4.60 20.16 52.07
CA SER A 14 -6.08 20.14 51.99
C SER A 14 -6.87 20.58 53.25
N PRO A 15 -8.22 20.81 53.26
CA PRO A 15 -9.26 20.21 52.38
C PRO A 15 -10.59 21.00 52.11
N ARG A 16 -11.47 20.36 51.30
CA ARG A 16 -12.97 20.38 51.30
C ARG A 16 -13.72 21.71 51.08
N GLY A 17 -14.64 21.68 50.10
CA GLY A 17 -16.05 21.92 50.40
C GLY A 17 -16.84 22.87 49.50
N ARG A 18 -17.76 22.25 48.74
CA ARG A 18 -19.13 22.69 48.40
C ARG A 18 -19.36 23.83 47.40
N SER A 19 -20.12 23.45 46.36
CA SER A 19 -20.96 24.26 45.47
C SER A 19 -21.92 25.20 46.21
N PRO A 20 -22.49 26.17 45.47
CA PRO A 20 -23.94 26.24 45.45
C PRO A 20 -24.55 26.44 44.05
N THR A 21 -25.71 25.82 43.90
CA THR A 21 -26.77 26.00 42.91
C THR A 21 -27.62 27.23 43.27
N ALA A 22 -28.18 27.94 42.28
CA ALA A 22 -29.57 28.47 42.24
C ALA A 22 -29.73 29.53 41.12
N THR A 23 -30.49 29.28 40.04
CA THR A 23 -31.94 29.54 39.79
C THR A 23 -32.43 31.00 39.67
N ALA A 24 -32.70 31.38 38.42
CA ALA A 24 -34.01 31.76 37.84
C ALA A 24 -34.65 33.17 37.99
N ARG A 25 -35.45 33.47 36.94
CA ARG A 25 -36.63 34.39 36.77
C ARG A 25 -36.36 35.78 36.17
N THR A 26 -36.70 36.02 34.89
CA THR A 26 -38.01 36.32 34.21
C THR A 26 -38.52 37.76 34.39
N THR A 27 -38.78 38.43 33.27
CA THR A 27 -39.88 39.39 32.91
C THR A 27 -39.37 40.35 31.82
N ASP A 28 -40.15 41.00 30.95
CA ASP A 28 -41.41 40.75 30.22
C ASP A 28 -41.58 41.95 29.25
N GLN A 29 -42.29 41.77 28.11
CA GLN A 29 -42.94 42.78 27.22
C GLN A 29 -42.10 43.95 26.62
N GLY A 30 -42.19 44.40 25.37
CA GLY A 30 -43.12 44.21 24.24
C GLY A 30 -43.37 45.58 23.57
N THR A 31 -43.13 45.77 22.27
CA THR A 31 -43.87 46.71 21.38
C THR A 31 -43.42 46.67 19.90
N THR A 32 -44.42 46.88 19.05
CA THR A 32 -44.53 46.78 17.59
C THR A 32 -44.02 48.03 16.84
N THR A 33 -43.48 47.87 15.61
CA THR A 33 -43.69 48.76 14.42
C THR A 33 -42.88 48.27 13.21
N SER A 34 -43.51 48.13 12.03
CA SER A 34 -42.84 48.01 10.71
C SER A 34 -42.34 49.38 10.22
N PRO A 35 -41.30 49.48 9.38
CA PRO A 35 -41.55 49.73 7.94
C PRO A 35 -40.48 49.20 6.94
N MET A 36 -40.73 49.47 5.65
CA MET A 36 -40.03 49.02 4.44
C MET A 36 -38.58 49.53 4.24
N LEU A 37 -37.82 48.71 3.50
CA LEU A 37 -36.78 48.98 2.48
C LEU A 37 -35.92 50.26 2.54
N PHE A 38 -34.60 50.10 2.65
CA PHE A 38 -33.59 50.71 1.76
C PHE A 38 -32.27 49.94 1.88
N GLY A 39 -31.60 49.70 0.74
CA GLY A 39 -30.47 48.77 0.61
C GLY A 39 -29.16 49.23 1.26
N ALA A 40 -28.36 48.24 1.67
CA ALA A 40 -26.94 48.39 1.93
C ALA A 40 -26.19 47.22 1.29
N ALA A 41 -25.28 47.54 0.37
CA ALA A 41 -24.38 46.58 -0.26
C ALA A 41 -23.49 45.92 0.81
N VAL A 42 -23.76 44.66 1.12
CA VAL A 42 -22.84 43.84 1.91
C VAL A 42 -21.74 43.37 0.98
N ARG A 43 -20.55 43.97 1.12
CA ARG A 43 -19.30 43.40 0.61
C ARG A 43 -19.19 41.99 1.17
N LEU A 44 -19.39 40.98 0.32
CA LEU A 44 -19.01 39.60 0.60
C LEU A 44 -17.51 39.60 0.91
N ARG A 45 -17.16 39.42 2.19
CA ARG A 45 -15.79 39.04 2.55
C ARG A 45 -15.52 37.69 1.87
N PRO A 46 -14.42 37.52 1.11
CA PRO A 46 -14.07 36.19 0.63
C PRO A 46 -13.93 35.29 1.84
N ALA A 47 -14.61 34.15 1.81
CA ALA A 47 -14.50 33.12 2.83
C ALA A 47 -13.01 32.88 3.09
N ALA A 48 -12.59 33.03 4.35
CA ALA A 48 -11.23 32.70 4.75
C ALA A 48 -10.97 31.26 4.29
N ARG A 49 -10.02 31.09 3.34
CA ARG A 49 -9.53 29.79 2.91
C ARG A 49 -9.07 29.07 4.19
N ARG A 50 -9.89 28.15 4.71
CA ARG A 50 -9.44 27.17 5.69
C ARG A 50 -8.20 26.53 5.09
N GLN A 51 -7.08 26.58 5.81
CA GLN A 51 -6.00 25.65 5.49
C GLN A 51 -6.62 24.25 5.58
N PRO A 52 -6.36 23.35 4.62
CA PRO A 52 -6.82 21.98 4.74
C PRO A 52 -6.29 21.43 6.06
N GLU A 53 -7.17 20.83 6.85
CA GLU A 53 -6.79 19.86 7.85
C GLU A 53 -5.88 18.82 7.18
N GLY A 54 -4.96 18.20 7.92
CA GLY A 54 -4.06 17.19 7.37
C GLY A 54 -4.81 16.07 6.61
N ALA A 55 -4.08 15.24 5.86
CA ALA A 55 -4.71 14.13 5.15
C ALA A 55 -5.47 13.23 6.14
N PRO A 56 -6.69 12.75 5.81
CA PRO A 56 -7.48 11.92 6.72
C PRO A 56 -6.69 10.72 7.22
N GLU A 57 -6.86 10.29 8.48
CA GLU A 57 -6.17 9.11 9.00
C GLU A 57 -6.62 7.81 8.35
N PHE A 58 -5.76 6.79 8.36
CA PHE A 58 -6.15 5.46 7.87
C PHE A 58 -7.25 4.87 8.77
N GLY A 59 -8.24 4.24 8.14
CA GLY A 59 -9.21 3.41 8.85
C GLY A 59 -8.50 2.25 9.55
N LYS A 60 -8.93 1.92 10.76
CA LYS A 60 -8.31 0.88 11.60
C LYS A 60 -9.25 -0.28 11.96
N VAL A 61 -10.55 -0.12 11.70
CA VAL A 61 -11.59 -1.09 12.09
C VAL A 61 -12.25 -1.62 10.83
N PHE A 62 -12.14 -2.92 10.61
CA PHE A 62 -12.71 -3.59 9.44
C PHE A 62 -13.50 -4.82 9.84
N ARG A 63 -14.60 -5.09 9.12
CA ARG A 63 -15.44 -6.29 9.37
C ARG A 63 -14.81 -7.59 8.87
N GLY A 64 -13.80 -7.51 8.01
CA GLY A 64 -13.08 -8.63 7.43
C GLY A 64 -11.67 -8.20 7.03
N VAL A 65 -10.96 -9.06 6.29
CA VAL A 65 -9.61 -8.76 5.79
C VAL A 65 -9.61 -7.40 5.09
N SER A 66 -8.61 -6.58 5.38
CA SER A 66 -8.41 -5.32 4.66
C SER A 66 -7.05 -5.28 4.00
N ILE A 67 -6.96 -4.58 2.87
CA ILE A 67 -5.72 -4.41 2.12
C ILE A 67 -5.52 -2.93 1.82
N GLY A 68 -4.28 -2.46 2.01
CA GLY A 68 -3.75 -1.24 1.42
C GLY A 68 -2.58 -1.56 0.50
N SER A 69 -2.27 -0.66 -0.42
CA SER A 69 -1.16 -0.80 -1.37
C SER A 69 -0.29 0.45 -1.37
N GLU A 70 0.99 0.23 -1.58
CA GLU A 70 2.03 1.25 -1.64
C GLU A 70 2.71 1.15 -3.01
N SER A 71 2.92 2.28 -3.67
CA SER A 71 3.51 2.34 -5.01
C SER A 71 4.54 3.46 -5.08
N GLU A 72 5.81 3.07 -5.04
CA GLU A 72 6.92 3.98 -5.27
C GLU A 72 7.00 4.34 -6.75
N LEU A 73 7.01 5.64 -7.05
CA LEU A 73 7.06 6.15 -8.41
C LEU A 73 8.49 6.38 -8.87
N THR A 74 8.71 6.24 -10.19
CA THR A 74 9.98 6.55 -10.84
C THR A 74 9.83 7.71 -11.83
N GLY A 75 10.95 8.31 -12.24
CA GLY A 75 10.95 9.38 -13.24
C GLY A 75 10.53 10.77 -12.72
N LEU A 76 10.28 10.89 -11.41
CA LEU A 76 10.04 12.15 -10.72
C LEU A 76 10.47 12.06 -9.25
N GLU A 77 10.58 13.23 -8.63
CA GLU A 77 10.85 13.41 -7.21
C GLU A 77 9.92 14.49 -6.66
N CYS A 78 9.79 14.57 -5.34
CA CYS A 78 9.23 15.75 -4.69
C CYS A 78 10.30 16.45 -3.86
N ALA A 79 10.22 17.77 -3.76
CA ALA A 79 11.05 18.55 -2.85
C ALA A 79 10.17 19.28 -1.83
N LEU A 80 10.54 19.21 -0.55
CA LEU A 80 9.84 19.84 0.56
C LEU A 80 10.85 20.41 1.57
N PRO A 81 10.48 21.39 2.42
CA PRO A 81 11.31 21.79 3.56
C PRO A 81 11.74 20.58 4.40
N ALA A 82 12.96 20.61 4.92
CA ALA A 82 13.44 19.63 5.89
C ALA A 82 12.42 19.47 7.04
N HIS A 83 12.26 18.25 7.52
CA HIS A 83 11.30 17.90 8.59
C HIS A 83 9.81 18.09 8.26
N SER A 84 9.44 18.32 6.99
CA SER A 84 8.03 18.30 6.58
C SER A 84 7.36 16.96 6.89
N VAL A 85 6.06 16.99 7.18
CA VAL A 85 5.22 15.78 7.28
C VAL A 85 5.31 14.93 6.01
N GLN A 86 5.06 13.62 6.16
CA GLN A 86 5.21 12.67 5.07
C GLN A 86 4.20 12.90 3.94
N THR A 87 2.92 13.10 4.29
CA THR A 87 1.83 13.31 3.33
C THR A 87 1.66 14.80 3.02
N PHE A 88 1.70 15.16 1.74
CA PHE A 88 1.53 16.56 1.29
C PHE A 88 0.31 16.76 0.39
N ALA A 89 -0.33 15.68 -0.05
CA ALA A 89 -1.62 15.70 -0.74
C ALA A 89 -2.33 14.34 -0.60
N TYR A 90 -3.62 14.29 -0.90
CA TYR A 90 -4.38 13.05 -1.02
C TYR A 90 -5.46 13.20 -2.11
N VAL A 91 -6.08 12.09 -2.51
CA VAL A 91 -7.22 12.05 -3.41
C VAL A 91 -8.40 11.42 -2.69
N GLU A 92 -9.57 12.02 -2.87
CA GLU A 92 -10.86 11.51 -2.43
C GLU A 92 -11.81 11.29 -3.61
N SER A 93 -12.79 10.41 -3.39
CA SER A 93 -13.95 10.25 -4.27
C SER A 93 -14.74 11.56 -4.30
N ALA A 94 -14.99 12.12 -5.48
CA ALA A 94 -15.75 13.37 -5.61
C ALA A 94 -17.23 13.19 -5.21
N GLU A 95 -17.76 11.98 -5.39
CA GLU A 95 -19.15 11.62 -5.04
C GLU A 95 -19.33 11.45 -3.53
N THR A 96 -18.44 10.69 -2.89
CA THR A 96 -18.64 10.27 -1.49
C THR A 96 -17.77 11.02 -0.49
N GLY A 97 -16.76 11.77 -0.96
CA GLY A 97 -15.73 12.38 -0.10
C GLY A 97 -14.80 11.36 0.56
N ARG A 98 -14.92 10.06 0.22
CA ARG A 98 -14.12 8.99 0.80
C ARG A 98 -12.65 9.15 0.37
N PRO A 99 -11.67 9.14 1.29
CA PRO A 99 -10.27 9.19 0.91
C PRO A 99 -9.83 7.87 0.26
N LEU A 100 -9.02 7.96 -0.80
CA LEU A 100 -8.65 6.84 -1.67
C LEU A 100 -7.14 6.59 -1.73
N VAL A 101 -6.33 7.66 -1.87
CA VAL A 101 -4.87 7.56 -1.95
C VAL A 101 -4.19 8.78 -1.33
N ARG A 102 -3.13 8.58 -0.57
CA ARG A 102 -2.20 9.62 -0.09
C ARG A 102 -1.03 9.76 -1.06
N ILE A 103 -0.57 10.99 -1.26
CA ILE A 103 0.65 11.33 -1.99
C ILE A 103 1.70 11.73 -0.96
N THR A 104 2.77 10.97 -0.89
CA THR A 104 3.74 11.05 0.20
C THR A 104 5.17 11.18 -0.31
N LYS A 105 6.04 11.75 0.51
CA LYS A 105 7.49 11.61 0.35
C LYS A 105 7.95 10.32 1.01
N ASP A 106 8.92 9.65 0.40
CA ASP A 106 9.51 8.43 0.96
C ASP A 106 11.04 8.56 1.09
N MET A 107 11.83 7.96 0.20
CA MET A 107 13.28 7.90 0.32
C MET A 107 13.93 9.27 0.08
N ASP A 108 14.78 9.69 1.01
CA ASP A 108 15.54 10.94 0.94
C ASP A 108 16.71 10.86 -0.06
N HIS A 109 16.77 11.81 -1.00
CA HIS A 109 17.76 11.90 -2.07
C HIS A 109 18.73 13.08 -1.90
N GLY A 110 18.74 13.72 -0.72
CA GLY A 110 19.62 14.84 -0.41
C GLY A 110 18.99 16.21 -0.65
N ASP A 111 19.82 17.24 -0.71
CA ASP A 111 19.36 18.62 -0.77
C ASP A 111 18.74 18.98 -2.11
N TYR A 112 17.71 19.83 -2.09
CA TYR A 112 17.13 20.42 -3.30
C TYR A 112 17.86 21.72 -3.66
N PRO A 113 18.65 21.77 -4.75
CA PRO A 113 19.58 22.89 -4.99
C PRO A 113 18.90 24.25 -5.17
N ALA A 114 17.67 24.27 -5.68
CA ALA A 114 16.97 25.52 -5.99
C ALA A 114 16.37 26.20 -4.74
N ARG A 115 16.27 25.50 -3.60
CA ARG A 115 15.72 26.07 -2.35
C ARG A 115 16.51 25.57 -1.13
N PRO A 116 17.34 26.42 -0.50
CA PRO A 116 18.05 26.04 0.72
C PRO A 116 17.12 25.51 1.82
N GLY A 117 17.57 24.46 2.52
CA GLY A 117 16.81 23.80 3.58
C GLY A 117 15.67 22.89 3.09
N TRP A 118 15.53 22.70 1.77
CA TRP A 118 14.62 21.71 1.19
C TRP A 118 15.37 20.44 0.82
N ARG A 119 14.68 19.31 0.87
CA ARG A 119 15.22 18.00 0.52
C ARG A 119 14.40 17.35 -0.57
N LEU A 120 15.08 16.63 -1.46
CA LEU A 120 14.50 15.78 -2.48
C LEU A 120 14.12 14.43 -1.90
N HIS A 121 12.98 13.90 -2.35
CA HIS A 121 12.51 12.58 -1.96
C HIS A 121 11.87 11.86 -3.15
N THR A 122 11.88 10.52 -3.12
CA THR A 122 10.96 9.74 -3.96
C THR A 122 9.51 10.04 -3.58
N VAL A 123 8.60 9.80 -4.52
CA VAL A 123 7.15 9.95 -4.31
C VAL A 123 6.55 8.56 -4.19
N GLU A 124 5.83 8.33 -3.11
CA GLU A 124 5.08 7.09 -2.90
C GLU A 124 3.59 7.39 -2.79
N LEU A 125 2.80 6.58 -3.50
CA LEU A 125 1.35 6.60 -3.47
C LEU A 125 0.84 5.47 -2.56
N ILE A 126 0.12 5.83 -1.51
CA ILE A 126 -0.37 4.88 -0.49
C ILE A 126 -1.88 4.89 -0.49
N THR A 127 -2.52 3.78 -0.84
CA THR A 127 -3.99 3.68 -0.82
C THR A 127 -4.52 3.59 0.60
N TYR A 128 -5.70 4.16 0.83
CA TYR A 128 -6.43 3.93 2.07
C TYR A 128 -6.91 2.47 2.10
N PRO A 129 -6.73 1.76 3.22
CA PRO A 129 -7.10 0.35 3.28
C PRO A 129 -8.60 0.17 3.06
N ALA A 130 -8.95 -0.80 2.23
CA ALA A 130 -10.33 -1.18 1.94
C ALA A 130 -10.59 -2.62 2.36
N LEU A 131 -11.85 -3.03 2.42
CA LEU A 131 -12.18 -4.44 2.63
C LEU A 131 -11.73 -5.26 1.41
N LYS A 132 -11.27 -6.48 1.66
CA LYS A 132 -11.03 -7.48 0.63
C LYS A 132 -12.32 -8.28 0.42
N SER A 133 -12.95 -8.16 -0.76
CA SER A 133 -13.96 -9.13 -1.20
C SER A 133 -13.29 -10.38 -1.78
N ASP A 134 -13.79 -11.56 -1.40
CA ASP A 134 -13.43 -12.83 -2.03
C ASP A 134 -14.18 -13.04 -3.35
N GLU A 135 -15.36 -12.44 -3.51
CA GLU A 135 -16.23 -12.60 -4.69
C GLU A 135 -15.84 -11.64 -5.81
N HIS A 136 -15.48 -10.40 -5.46
CA HIS A 136 -15.26 -9.30 -6.42
C HIS A 136 -14.00 -8.48 -6.09
N PRO A 137 -12.81 -9.11 -5.99
CA PRO A 137 -11.58 -8.43 -5.56
C PRO A 137 -11.16 -7.28 -6.48
N ALA A 138 -11.46 -7.38 -7.78
CA ALA A 138 -11.18 -6.34 -8.76
C ALA A 138 -12.12 -5.13 -8.65
N GLU A 139 -13.26 -5.24 -7.95
CA GLU A 139 -14.27 -4.17 -7.88
C GLU A 139 -14.03 -3.25 -6.69
N ASP A 140 -13.75 -3.81 -5.51
CA ASP A 140 -13.46 -3.05 -4.28
C ASP A 140 -12.23 -2.13 -4.44
N TYR A 141 -11.25 -2.59 -5.22
CA TYR A 141 -10.00 -1.86 -5.45
C TYR A 141 -9.99 -1.11 -6.78
N ARG A 142 -11.05 -1.20 -7.58
CA ARG A 142 -11.17 -0.48 -8.86
C ARG A 142 -11.09 1.03 -8.63
N GLU A 143 -11.82 1.55 -7.65
CA GLU A 143 -11.87 2.98 -7.37
C GLU A 143 -10.55 3.50 -6.77
N PRO A 144 -9.96 2.89 -5.71
CA PRO A 144 -8.62 3.26 -5.24
C PRO A 144 -7.54 3.17 -6.32
N ASN A 145 -7.52 2.10 -7.13
CA ASN A 145 -6.53 1.95 -8.20
C ASN A 145 -6.72 3.01 -9.29
N ALA A 146 -7.96 3.31 -9.69
CA ALA A 146 -8.25 4.39 -10.63
C ALA A 146 -7.84 5.76 -10.07
N ALA A 147 -7.94 6.00 -8.76
CA ALA A 147 -7.44 7.21 -8.13
C ALA A 147 -5.90 7.29 -8.17
N VAL A 148 -5.19 6.18 -7.96
CA VAL A 148 -3.73 6.10 -8.16
C VAL A 148 -3.36 6.46 -9.60
N LEU A 149 -4.06 5.91 -10.59
CA LEU A 149 -3.82 6.21 -12.00
C LEU A 149 -4.13 7.68 -12.34
N PHE A 150 -5.17 8.26 -11.73
CA PHE A 150 -5.45 9.69 -11.84
C PHE A 150 -4.30 10.56 -11.30
N VAL A 151 -3.71 10.20 -10.16
CA VAL A 151 -2.51 10.89 -9.65
C VAL A 151 -1.34 10.73 -10.62
N LEU A 152 -1.09 9.52 -11.11
CA LEU A 152 0.01 9.27 -12.05
C LEU A 152 -0.17 10.06 -13.36
N SER A 153 -1.40 10.17 -13.87
CA SER A 153 -1.74 11.02 -15.02
C SER A 153 -1.48 12.50 -14.74
N THR A 154 -1.89 12.99 -13.58
CA THR A 154 -1.63 14.37 -13.13
C THR A 154 -0.13 14.68 -13.11
N LEU A 155 0.67 13.77 -12.55
CA LEU A 155 2.13 13.90 -12.48
C LEU A 155 2.81 13.76 -13.86
N ASN A 156 2.16 13.10 -14.82
CA ASN A 156 2.62 13.04 -16.22
C ASN A 156 2.30 14.30 -17.02
N GLY A 157 1.35 15.12 -16.56
CA GLY A 157 1.10 16.45 -17.13
C GLY A 157 2.16 17.50 -16.77
N ILE A 158 3.17 17.15 -15.96
CA ILE A 158 4.31 18.03 -15.63
C ILE A 158 5.39 17.85 -16.70
N GLY A 159 5.85 18.96 -17.29
CA GLY A 159 6.88 18.94 -18.33
C GLY A 159 8.23 18.45 -17.82
N LEU A 160 9.02 17.81 -18.69
CA LEU A 160 10.37 17.37 -18.34
C LEU A 160 11.24 18.57 -17.90
N GLY A 161 11.91 18.46 -16.76
CA GLY A 161 12.71 19.53 -16.18
C GLY A 161 11.91 20.62 -15.48
N GLU A 162 10.57 20.55 -15.53
CA GLU A 162 9.71 21.45 -14.77
C GLU A 162 9.71 21.06 -13.28
N ALA A 163 9.64 22.09 -12.43
CA ALA A 163 9.43 21.95 -11.00
C ALA A 163 8.24 22.82 -10.58
N ARG A 164 7.11 22.20 -10.23
CA ARG A 164 5.90 22.93 -9.80
C ARG A 164 5.16 22.22 -8.67
N PRO A 165 4.46 22.96 -7.78
CA PRO A 165 3.59 22.35 -6.79
C PRO A 165 2.40 21.65 -7.46
N LEU A 166 1.84 20.64 -6.79
CA LEU A 166 0.49 20.17 -7.11
C LEU A 166 -0.54 21.23 -6.74
N GLU A 167 -1.64 21.24 -7.48
CA GLU A 167 -2.81 22.08 -7.21
C GLU A 167 -4.02 21.22 -6.92
N SER A 168 -4.86 21.65 -5.97
CA SER A 168 -6.12 20.96 -5.69
C SER A 168 -7.09 21.16 -6.84
N HIS A 169 -7.63 20.07 -7.38
CA HIS A 169 -8.54 20.10 -8.51
C HIS A 169 -9.38 18.83 -8.58
N GLU A 170 -10.48 18.88 -9.32
CA GLU A 170 -11.26 17.70 -9.69
C GLU A 170 -10.77 17.15 -11.03
N GLY A 171 -10.82 15.83 -11.18
CA GLY A 171 -10.31 15.15 -12.37
C GLY A 171 -10.85 13.73 -12.52
N GLY A 172 -10.27 12.97 -13.45
CA GLY A 172 -10.70 11.60 -13.74
C GLY A 172 -12.15 11.50 -14.26
N GLY A 173 -12.61 12.52 -15.00
CA GLY A 173 -13.99 12.64 -15.47
C GLY A 173 -14.96 13.14 -14.40
N GLY A 174 -14.47 13.90 -13.40
CA GLY A 174 -15.27 14.38 -12.26
C GLY A 174 -15.42 13.36 -11.13
N ARG A 175 -14.70 12.23 -11.20
CA ARG A 175 -14.78 11.15 -10.20
C ARG A 175 -13.89 11.38 -8.98
N PHE A 176 -12.83 12.17 -9.12
CA PHE A 176 -11.81 12.31 -8.10
C PHE A 176 -11.52 13.77 -7.79
N ARG A 177 -11.22 14.07 -6.53
CA ARG A 177 -10.72 15.37 -6.08
C ARG A 177 -9.33 15.19 -5.48
N LEU A 178 -8.33 15.84 -6.05
CA LEU A 178 -7.00 15.96 -5.46
C LEU A 178 -7.02 17.13 -4.48
N VAL A 179 -6.61 16.88 -3.23
CA VAL A 179 -6.54 17.86 -2.15
C VAL A 179 -5.09 18.01 -1.69
N VAL A 180 -4.56 19.22 -1.76
CA VAL A 180 -3.18 19.54 -1.36
C VAL A 180 -3.18 20.03 0.06
N THR A 181 -2.59 19.27 0.98
CA THR A 181 -2.56 19.56 2.42
C THR A 181 -1.34 20.42 2.80
N ASN A 182 -0.23 20.28 2.08
CA ASN A 182 0.95 21.11 2.26
C ASN A 182 1.33 21.79 0.95
N ARG A 183 1.18 23.12 0.86
CA ARG A 183 1.55 23.88 -0.36
C ARG A 183 3.05 24.12 -0.50
N ASN A 184 3.84 23.87 0.54
CA ASN A 184 5.30 23.99 0.52
C ASN A 184 5.92 22.69 0.00
N HIS A 185 5.62 22.36 -1.25
CA HIS A 185 6.27 21.28 -1.98
C HIS A 185 6.41 21.66 -3.46
N VAL A 186 7.28 20.98 -4.19
CA VAL A 186 7.29 20.96 -5.64
C VAL A 186 7.49 19.52 -6.12
N ILE A 187 6.87 19.16 -7.24
CA ILE A 187 7.19 17.94 -7.97
C ILE A 187 8.21 18.29 -9.05
N VAL A 188 9.30 17.53 -9.10
CA VAL A 188 10.40 17.70 -10.05
C VAL A 188 10.39 16.54 -11.04
N LYS A 189 10.15 16.82 -12.31
CA LYS A 189 10.10 15.79 -13.36
C LYS A 189 11.51 15.47 -13.87
N ARG A 190 11.92 14.20 -13.79
CA ARG A 190 13.27 13.72 -14.18
C ARG A 190 13.28 12.90 -15.47
N ALA A 191 12.15 12.33 -15.85
CA ALA A 191 11.99 11.55 -17.07
C ALA A 191 10.75 12.01 -17.85
N SER A 192 10.67 11.62 -19.14
CA SER A 192 9.54 11.98 -20.01
C SER A 192 8.20 11.45 -19.50
N SER A 193 8.21 10.36 -18.73
CA SER A 193 7.04 9.83 -18.02
C SER A 193 7.44 9.38 -16.62
N ALA A 194 6.48 9.48 -15.71
CA ALA A 194 6.54 8.86 -14.39
C ALA A 194 6.13 7.41 -14.55
N GLY A 195 6.94 6.52 -13.97
CA GLY A 195 6.67 5.08 -13.95
C GLY A 195 6.12 4.64 -12.59
N MET A 196 5.48 3.49 -12.59
CA MET A 196 5.05 2.77 -11.39
C MET A 196 5.43 1.30 -11.57
N PRO A 197 6.72 0.95 -11.38
CA PRO A 197 7.20 -0.40 -11.63
C PRO A 197 6.64 -1.39 -10.60
N ARG A 198 6.31 -2.61 -11.02
CA ARG A 198 5.83 -3.67 -10.11
C ARG A 198 6.79 -3.95 -8.95
N ALA A 199 8.10 -3.81 -9.16
CA ALA A 199 9.11 -4.00 -8.13
C ALA A 199 9.07 -2.94 -7.00
N GLY A 200 8.49 -1.76 -7.27
CA GLY A 200 8.25 -0.71 -6.27
C GLY A 200 6.86 -0.79 -5.64
N GLN A 201 6.08 -1.83 -5.93
CA GLN A 201 4.74 -2.00 -5.38
C GLN A 201 4.72 -3.00 -4.24
N GLN A 202 4.09 -2.60 -3.15
CA GLN A 202 3.92 -3.39 -1.94
C GLN A 202 2.43 -3.44 -1.56
N LEU A 203 2.08 -4.42 -0.75
CA LEU A 203 0.71 -4.62 -0.29
C LEU A 203 0.73 -4.91 1.21
N THR A 204 -0.07 -4.19 1.99
CA THR A 204 -0.24 -4.44 3.42
C THR A 204 -1.62 -5.01 3.66
N ALA A 205 -1.69 -6.25 4.17
CA ALA A 205 -2.94 -6.92 4.52
C ALA A 205 -3.11 -6.99 6.04
N ALA A 206 -4.32 -6.71 6.54
CA ALA A 206 -4.70 -6.94 7.92
C ALA A 206 -5.64 -8.15 8.00
N ILE A 207 -5.28 -9.13 8.82
CA ILE A 207 -6.10 -10.32 9.14
C ILE A 207 -6.49 -10.30 10.62
N SER A 208 -7.51 -11.06 11.00
CA SER A 208 -7.83 -11.20 12.43
C SER A 208 -6.72 -11.99 13.14
N THR A 209 -6.42 -11.67 14.40
CA THR A 209 -5.53 -12.52 15.20
C THR A 209 -6.10 -13.92 15.37
N ARG A 210 -7.43 -14.09 15.29
CA ARG A 210 -8.07 -15.41 15.27
C ARG A 210 -7.60 -16.25 14.07
N ASP A 211 -7.61 -15.69 12.86
CA ASP A 211 -7.15 -16.39 11.65
C ASP A 211 -5.70 -16.85 11.79
N LEU A 212 -4.85 -16.02 12.42
CA LEU A 212 -3.47 -16.38 12.75
C LEU A 212 -3.39 -17.51 13.78
N LEU A 213 -4.14 -17.42 14.87
CA LEU A 213 -4.14 -18.41 15.96
C LEU A 213 -4.65 -19.77 15.52
N PHE A 214 -5.62 -19.82 14.62
CA PHE A 214 -6.20 -21.08 14.13
C PHE A 214 -5.66 -21.54 12.77
N ARG A 215 -4.84 -20.70 12.13
CA ARG A 215 -4.26 -20.90 10.79
C ARG A 215 -5.34 -21.04 9.72
N GLU A 216 -6.29 -20.11 9.73
CA GLU A 216 -7.49 -20.12 8.90
C GLU A 216 -7.54 -18.93 7.94
N GLY A 217 -8.32 -19.06 6.85
CA GLY A 217 -8.56 -17.98 5.89
C GLY A 217 -7.53 -17.89 4.76
N ALA A 218 -8.01 -17.55 3.56
CA ALA A 218 -7.18 -17.49 2.35
C ALA A 218 -6.00 -16.52 2.47
N MET A 219 -6.20 -15.39 3.17
CA MET A 219 -5.12 -14.41 3.36
C MET A 219 -4.00 -14.93 4.26
N PHE A 220 -4.32 -15.66 5.35
CA PHE A 220 -3.29 -16.28 6.17
C PHE A 220 -2.52 -17.35 5.37
N THR A 221 -3.20 -18.11 4.52
CA THR A 221 -2.55 -19.06 3.60
C THR A 221 -1.54 -18.36 2.68
N SER A 222 -1.91 -17.22 2.07
CA SER A 222 -0.97 -16.42 1.27
C SER A 222 0.21 -15.88 2.10
N VAL A 223 -0.03 -15.44 3.34
CA VAL A 223 1.04 -15.04 4.27
C VAL A 223 1.99 -16.21 4.54
N GLN A 224 1.46 -17.38 4.91
CA GLN A 224 2.25 -18.58 5.18
C GLN A 224 3.04 -19.05 3.97
N ALA A 225 2.46 -19.01 2.76
CA ALA A 225 3.13 -19.41 1.53
C ALA A 225 4.27 -18.45 1.14
N ALA A 226 4.12 -17.15 1.42
CA ALA A 226 5.07 -16.12 1.01
C ALA A 226 6.12 -15.79 2.08
N ALA A 227 5.87 -16.11 3.36
CA ALA A 227 6.77 -15.82 4.48
C ALA A 227 7.82 -16.92 4.67
N PRO A 228 9.08 -16.75 4.19
CA PRO A 228 10.11 -17.79 4.30
C PRO A 228 10.57 -18.03 5.75
N TRP A 229 10.22 -17.13 6.66
CA TRP A 229 10.61 -17.17 8.07
C TRP A 229 9.63 -17.93 8.95
N TYR A 230 8.39 -18.14 8.49
CA TYR A 230 7.37 -18.79 9.31
C TYR A 230 7.54 -20.32 9.28
N ARG A 231 7.74 -20.90 10.45
CA ARG A 231 7.95 -22.34 10.67
C ARG A 231 6.78 -22.93 11.46
N PRO A 232 5.68 -23.34 10.79
CA PRO A 232 4.49 -23.86 11.45
C PRO A 232 4.74 -25.14 12.25
N GLU A 233 5.79 -25.90 11.92
CA GLU A 233 6.24 -27.12 12.60
C GLU A 233 6.66 -26.90 14.06
N LEU A 234 7.08 -25.69 14.44
CA LEU A 234 7.43 -25.36 15.83
C LEU A 234 6.26 -25.55 16.80
N ALA A 235 5.01 -25.56 16.31
CA ALA A 235 3.84 -25.84 17.14
C ALA A 235 3.87 -27.27 17.73
N GLY A 236 4.48 -28.22 17.00
CA GLY A 236 4.69 -29.59 17.46
C GLY A 236 5.84 -29.74 18.46
N GLU A 237 6.77 -28.79 18.49
CA GLU A 237 7.89 -28.78 19.45
C GLU A 237 7.49 -28.25 20.84
N ALA A 238 6.35 -27.58 20.96
CA ALA A 238 5.90 -27.02 22.23
C ALA A 238 5.51 -28.13 23.23
N THR A 239 6.24 -28.23 24.33
CA THR A 239 5.82 -29.06 25.47
C THR A 239 5.03 -28.20 26.43
N LEU A 240 3.70 -28.31 26.41
CA LEU A 240 2.84 -27.53 27.30
C LEU A 240 3.16 -27.88 28.76
N PRO A 241 3.27 -26.89 29.65
CA PRO A 241 3.47 -27.14 31.06
C PRO A 241 2.21 -27.75 31.68
N ASP A 242 2.37 -28.52 32.75
CA ASP A 242 1.24 -29.05 33.52
C ASP A 242 0.44 -27.93 34.20
N GLU A 243 1.12 -26.84 34.59
CA GLU A 243 0.52 -25.66 35.22
C GLU A 243 1.13 -24.35 34.68
N PRO A 244 0.33 -23.30 34.42
CA PRO A 244 -1.12 -23.26 34.58
C PRO A 244 -1.87 -24.07 33.52
N ALA A 245 -3.13 -24.42 33.78
CA ALA A 245 -3.97 -25.16 32.84
C ALA A 245 -4.13 -24.42 31.50
N CYS A 246 -3.86 -25.12 30.40
CA CYS A 246 -4.03 -24.62 29.04
C CYS A 246 -5.50 -24.76 28.61
N THR A 247 -6.14 -23.65 28.21
CA THR A 247 -7.55 -23.67 27.78
C THR A 247 -7.73 -23.81 26.26
N ASP A 248 -6.78 -23.31 25.47
CA ASP A 248 -6.76 -23.48 24.02
C ASP A 248 -5.37 -23.89 23.53
N GLU A 249 -5.09 -25.20 23.61
CA GLU A 249 -3.81 -25.76 23.20
C GLU A 249 -3.43 -25.41 21.75
N LYS A 250 -4.41 -25.39 20.85
CA LYS A 250 -4.17 -25.10 19.43
C LYS A 250 -3.71 -23.65 19.26
N ALA A 251 -4.42 -22.71 19.87
CA ALA A 251 -4.08 -21.29 19.80
C ALA A 251 -2.72 -21.00 20.48
N VAL A 252 -2.47 -21.60 21.65
CA VAL A 252 -1.18 -21.48 22.37
C VAL A 252 -0.01 -21.98 21.52
N ARG A 253 -0.10 -23.20 20.98
CA ARG A 253 0.95 -23.80 20.16
C ARG A 253 1.20 -23.01 18.88
N ASN A 254 0.14 -22.52 18.23
CA ASN A 254 0.26 -21.76 17.00
C ASN A 254 0.85 -20.37 17.24
N LEU A 255 0.46 -19.68 18.32
CA LEU A 255 1.07 -18.40 18.67
C LEU A 255 2.53 -18.56 19.07
N TYR A 256 2.86 -19.59 19.85
CA TYR A 256 4.25 -19.94 20.16
C TYR A 256 5.06 -20.13 18.87
N ALA A 257 4.57 -20.95 17.93
CA ALA A 257 5.26 -21.19 16.67
C ALA A 257 5.49 -19.90 15.87
N PHE A 258 4.49 -19.02 15.82
CA PHE A 258 4.57 -17.74 15.13
C PHE A 258 5.61 -16.81 15.77
N LEU A 259 5.56 -16.62 17.09
CA LEU A 259 6.50 -15.76 17.83
C LEU A 259 7.93 -16.33 17.79
N ALA A 260 8.09 -17.64 17.99
CA ALA A 260 9.39 -18.31 17.91
C ALA A 260 10.00 -18.20 16.50
N SER A 261 9.18 -18.34 15.44
CA SER A 261 9.61 -18.13 14.06
C SER A 261 10.19 -16.74 13.85
N MET A 262 9.50 -15.69 14.33
CA MET A 262 9.98 -14.31 14.20
C MET A 262 11.26 -14.06 15.01
N ILE A 263 11.35 -14.58 16.23
CA ILE A 263 12.54 -14.44 17.09
C ILE A 263 13.76 -15.06 16.41
N ASP A 264 13.64 -16.31 15.98
CA ASP A 264 14.72 -17.03 15.30
C ASP A 264 15.12 -16.31 13.99
N PHE A 265 14.15 -15.74 13.26
CA PHE A 265 14.46 -15.00 12.04
C PHE A 265 15.14 -13.65 12.31
N VAL A 266 14.71 -12.89 13.34
CA VAL A 266 15.38 -11.66 13.76
C VAL A 266 16.83 -11.94 14.18
N ALA A 267 17.07 -13.01 14.94
CA ALA A 267 18.40 -13.45 15.30
C ALA A 267 19.25 -13.81 14.06
N ALA A 268 18.66 -14.55 13.10
CA ALA A 268 19.30 -14.89 11.84
C ALA A 268 19.65 -13.64 11.00
N LEU A 269 18.78 -12.63 10.95
CA LEU A 269 19.03 -11.37 10.27
C LEU A 269 20.17 -10.58 10.93
N ALA A 270 20.16 -10.47 12.25
CA ALA A 270 21.23 -9.81 13.01
C ALA A 270 22.59 -10.48 12.76
N LYS A 271 22.61 -11.81 12.67
CA LYS A 271 23.80 -12.59 12.29
C LYS A 271 24.21 -12.34 10.83
N LYS A 272 23.27 -12.47 9.89
CA LYS A 272 23.51 -12.33 8.44
C LYS A 272 24.05 -10.95 8.08
N HIS A 273 23.44 -9.90 8.64
CA HIS A 273 23.74 -8.50 8.33
C HIS A 273 24.69 -7.82 9.32
N ARG A 274 25.08 -8.54 10.38
CA ARG A 274 26.03 -8.10 11.40
C ARG A 274 25.67 -6.74 12.02
N PHE A 275 24.40 -6.54 12.34
CA PHE A 275 23.95 -5.41 13.16
C PHE A 275 23.67 -5.86 14.60
N GLY A 276 23.87 -4.95 15.55
CA GLY A 276 23.57 -5.21 16.96
C GLY A 276 22.06 -5.13 17.24
N ILE A 277 21.58 -5.99 18.12
CA ILE A 277 20.21 -5.94 18.65
C ILE A 277 20.29 -6.16 20.16
N GLU A 278 19.64 -5.30 20.95
CA GLU A 278 19.72 -5.31 22.42
C GLU A 278 21.17 -5.46 22.94
N GLY A 279 21.45 -6.55 23.67
CA GLY A 279 22.79 -6.88 24.19
C GLY A 279 23.71 -7.59 23.20
N TYR A 280 23.20 -8.07 22.05
CA TYR A 280 24.00 -8.81 21.06
C TYR A 280 24.85 -7.86 20.20
N ARG A 281 26.14 -8.17 20.08
CA ARG A 281 27.11 -7.43 19.26
C ARG A 281 27.83 -8.42 18.32
N PRO A 282 27.51 -8.44 17.02
CA PRO A 282 28.22 -9.31 16.07
C PRO A 282 29.64 -8.78 15.81
N GLY A 283 30.58 -9.71 15.58
CA GLY A 283 31.93 -9.35 15.12
C GLY A 283 31.97 -8.99 13.64
N GLY A 284 33.00 -8.24 13.24
CA GLY A 284 33.25 -7.83 11.85
C GLY A 284 32.49 -6.58 11.41
N THR A 285 32.67 -6.19 10.16
CA THR A 285 32.05 -4.98 9.60
C THR A 285 30.55 -5.21 9.35
N PRO A 286 29.65 -4.35 9.85
CA PRO A 286 28.22 -4.40 9.57
C PRO A 286 27.94 -4.32 8.06
N SER A 287 27.07 -5.20 7.56
CA SER A 287 26.57 -5.15 6.18
C SER A 287 25.15 -4.61 6.09
N GLY A 288 24.41 -4.52 7.20
CA GLY A 288 23.18 -3.76 7.38
C GLY A 288 23.25 -2.86 8.61
N LEU A 289 22.44 -1.79 8.66
CA LEU A 289 22.49 -0.82 9.77
C LEU A 289 21.56 -1.18 10.94
N ALA A 290 20.38 -1.70 10.65
CA ALA A 290 19.36 -2.06 11.63
C ALA A 290 18.26 -2.90 10.93
N LEU A 291 17.27 -3.35 11.70
CA LEU A 291 16.06 -3.99 11.16
C LEU A 291 15.28 -3.11 10.16
N THR A 292 15.47 -1.79 10.22
CA THR A 292 14.85 -0.84 9.29
C THR A 292 15.62 -0.65 7.98
N ASP A 293 16.83 -1.22 7.84
CA ASP A 293 17.60 -1.17 6.60
C ASP A 293 16.78 -1.85 5.47
N PRO A 294 16.62 -1.22 4.28
CA PRO A 294 15.84 -1.78 3.19
C PRO A 294 16.25 -3.21 2.79
N ARG A 295 17.54 -3.55 2.88
CA ARG A 295 18.03 -4.90 2.57
C ARG A 295 17.56 -5.93 3.59
N VAL A 296 17.49 -5.53 4.86
CA VAL A 296 16.96 -6.37 5.95
C VAL A 296 15.45 -6.52 5.82
N LYS A 297 14.72 -5.43 5.52
CA LYS A 297 13.28 -5.49 5.21
C LYS A 297 12.97 -6.44 4.06
N ASN A 298 13.75 -6.41 2.98
CA ASN A 298 13.51 -7.25 1.80
C ASN A 298 13.73 -8.74 2.07
N ASP A 299 14.60 -9.12 3.02
CA ASP A 299 14.78 -10.52 3.41
C ASP A 299 13.53 -11.12 4.07
N TRP A 300 12.68 -10.31 4.70
CA TRP A 300 11.42 -10.78 5.28
C TRP A 300 10.47 -11.33 4.22
N ARG A 301 10.47 -10.76 3.00
CA ARG A 301 9.47 -10.94 1.93
C ARG A 301 8.04 -10.58 2.34
N VAL A 302 7.55 -11.12 3.45
CA VAL A 302 6.34 -10.73 4.16
C VAL A 302 6.75 -10.19 5.52
N LEU A 303 6.64 -8.88 5.70
CA LEU A 303 7.11 -8.15 6.87
C LEU A 303 5.95 -7.93 7.86
N PRO A 304 6.04 -8.41 9.12
CA PRO A 304 5.08 -8.07 10.15
C PRO A 304 5.07 -6.57 10.46
N ARG A 305 3.89 -5.94 10.45
CA ARG A 305 3.69 -4.50 10.75
C ARG A 305 2.99 -4.23 12.07
N THR A 306 2.58 -5.29 12.77
CA THR A 306 2.04 -5.24 14.13
C THR A 306 3.11 -5.68 15.13
N LYS A 307 3.22 -5.02 16.28
CA LYS A 307 4.13 -5.45 17.35
C LYS A 307 3.80 -6.86 17.81
N CYS A 308 4.77 -7.75 17.72
CA CYS A 308 4.62 -9.17 18.07
C CYS A 308 4.11 -9.37 19.50
N ALA A 309 4.59 -8.57 20.46
CA ALA A 309 4.15 -8.61 21.85
C ALA A 309 2.64 -8.38 22.02
N THR A 310 2.01 -7.59 21.14
CA THR A 310 0.57 -7.31 21.20
C THR A 310 -0.28 -8.51 20.75
N MET A 311 0.31 -9.47 20.03
CA MET A 311 -0.37 -10.70 19.61
C MET A 311 -0.57 -11.67 20.78
N LEU A 312 0.24 -11.56 21.83
CA LEU A 312 0.03 -12.29 23.09
C LEU A 312 -1.31 -11.93 23.75
N GLU A 313 -1.81 -10.72 23.52
CA GLU A 313 -3.10 -10.27 24.04
C GLU A 313 -4.29 -10.87 23.27
N ALA A 314 -4.04 -11.59 22.16
CA ALA A 314 -5.07 -12.39 21.50
C ALA A 314 -5.43 -13.66 22.31
N LEU A 315 -4.57 -14.06 23.25
CA LEU A 315 -4.85 -15.09 24.24
C LEU A 315 -5.25 -14.44 25.57
N GLY A 316 -6.20 -15.05 26.27
CA GLY A 316 -6.60 -14.62 27.61
C GLY A 316 -5.84 -15.35 28.70
N GLY A 317 -5.65 -14.67 29.84
CA GLY A 317 -5.25 -15.31 31.11
C GLY A 317 -4.02 -16.20 31.03
N ASP A 318 -4.17 -17.45 31.45
CA ASP A 318 -3.09 -18.41 31.60
C ASP A 318 -2.50 -18.87 30.26
N ASP A 319 -3.28 -18.90 29.17
CA ASP A 319 -2.77 -19.27 27.84
C ASP A 319 -1.69 -18.30 27.35
N GLN A 320 -1.85 -17.00 27.64
CA GLN A 320 -0.80 -16.01 27.38
C GLN A 320 0.47 -16.30 28.17
N ARG A 321 0.31 -16.69 29.44
CA ARG A 321 1.43 -17.01 30.35
C ARG A 321 2.17 -18.26 29.87
N ILE A 322 1.46 -19.28 29.42
CA ILE A 322 2.04 -20.51 28.86
C ILE A 322 2.92 -20.18 27.67
N VAL A 323 2.46 -19.37 26.71
CA VAL A 323 3.31 -18.96 25.57
C VAL A 323 4.59 -18.26 26.03
N ARG A 324 4.53 -17.42 27.07
CA ARG A 324 5.73 -16.77 27.62
C ARG A 324 6.69 -17.77 28.26
N ILE A 325 6.18 -18.77 28.97
CA ILE A 325 6.98 -19.87 29.56
C ILE A 325 7.70 -20.61 28.43
N LEU A 326 6.97 -21.10 27.43
CA LEU A 326 7.53 -21.83 26.29
C LEU A 326 8.63 -21.03 25.56
N LEU A 327 8.41 -19.72 25.36
CA LEU A 327 9.41 -18.86 24.73
C LEU A 327 10.65 -18.66 25.63
N SER A 328 10.47 -18.50 26.94
CA SER A 328 11.59 -18.34 27.88
C SER A 328 12.43 -19.61 28.02
N GLU A 329 11.81 -20.79 27.91
CA GLU A 329 12.51 -22.07 27.92
C GLU A 329 13.32 -22.28 26.64
N ARG A 330 12.76 -21.89 25.48
CA ARG A 330 13.46 -21.95 24.19
C ARG A 330 14.62 -20.95 24.12
N TYR A 331 14.45 -19.77 24.71
CA TYR A 331 15.41 -18.66 24.66
C TYR A 331 15.89 -18.30 26.07
N PRO A 332 16.71 -19.16 26.72
CA PRO A 332 17.19 -18.89 28.07
C PRO A 332 18.15 -17.69 28.10
N ASP A 333 18.23 -17.02 29.25
CA ASP A 333 19.07 -15.83 29.46
C ASP A 333 20.56 -16.13 29.22
N ASN A 334 21.03 -15.76 28.03
CA ASN A 334 22.40 -15.95 27.60
C ASN A 334 22.79 -14.86 26.57
N PRO A 335 24.09 -14.55 26.40
CA PRO A 335 24.53 -13.50 25.47
C PRO A 335 24.53 -13.98 24.00
N THR A 336 23.41 -14.53 23.52
CA THR A 336 23.23 -14.97 22.13
C THR A 336 22.36 -13.99 21.33
N ALA A 337 22.39 -14.11 20.00
CA ALA A 337 21.49 -13.33 19.15
C ALA A 337 20.03 -13.74 19.35
N GLU A 338 19.79 -15.03 19.61
CA GLU A 338 18.46 -15.60 19.87
C GLU A 338 17.82 -15.00 21.11
N TYR A 339 18.55 -14.94 22.23
CA TYR A 339 18.03 -14.31 23.44
C TYR A 339 17.84 -12.80 23.27
N ALA A 340 18.77 -12.11 22.62
CA ALA A 340 18.62 -10.68 22.32
C ALA A 340 17.41 -10.41 21.40
N ALA A 341 17.15 -11.28 20.42
CA ALA A 341 15.97 -11.22 19.56
C ALA A 341 14.69 -11.52 20.34
N TYR A 342 14.71 -12.50 21.25
CA TYR A 342 13.60 -12.78 22.16
C TYR A 342 13.26 -11.54 22.99
N GLN A 343 14.26 -10.90 23.58
CA GLN A 343 14.08 -9.68 24.35
C GLN A 343 13.46 -8.56 23.50
N TYR A 344 14.02 -8.35 22.30
CA TYR A 344 13.56 -7.34 21.36
C TYR A 344 12.09 -7.53 20.94
N VAL A 345 11.72 -8.75 20.56
CA VAL A 345 10.40 -9.09 20.01
C VAL A 345 9.31 -9.13 21.08
N ILE A 346 9.62 -9.63 22.29
CA ILE A 346 8.62 -9.90 23.34
C ILE A 346 8.47 -8.76 24.34
N PHE A 347 9.54 -8.05 24.67
CA PHE A 347 9.47 -6.93 25.64
C PHE A 347 9.30 -5.56 24.97
N GLY A 348 9.12 -5.53 23.64
CA GLY A 348 8.59 -4.36 22.94
C GLY A 348 9.54 -3.16 22.88
N LEU A 349 10.85 -3.37 23.08
CA LEU A 349 11.86 -2.33 22.92
C LEU A 349 12.13 -1.99 21.45
N GLY A 350 11.69 -2.84 20.50
CA GLY A 350 11.70 -2.44 19.11
C GLY A 350 10.69 -3.13 18.21
N THR A 351 10.56 -2.54 17.03
CA THR A 351 9.60 -2.88 16.00
C THR A 351 10.32 -3.66 14.91
N VAL A 352 9.69 -4.73 14.40
CA VAL A 352 10.32 -5.63 13.42
C VAL A 352 10.87 -4.90 12.19
N ALA A 353 10.27 -3.76 11.79
CA ALA A 353 10.94 -2.75 10.98
C ALA A 353 10.22 -1.38 10.96
N GLY A 354 10.42 -0.52 11.97
CA GLY A 354 9.98 0.89 11.93
C GLY A 354 8.56 1.13 12.46
N HIS A 355 7.80 2.07 11.90
CA HIS A 355 6.47 2.44 12.43
C HIS A 355 5.50 1.25 12.39
N THR A 356 4.81 0.95 13.49
CA THR A 356 3.87 -0.19 13.60
C THR A 356 2.42 0.26 13.60
N ILE A 357 1.53 -0.66 13.24
CA ILE A 357 0.08 -0.50 13.27
C ILE A 357 -0.44 -1.50 14.31
N ASP A 358 -0.60 -1.02 15.54
CA ASP A 358 -0.86 -1.86 16.73
C ASP A 358 -2.31 -1.81 17.21
N ASP A 359 -3.10 -0.83 16.75
CA ASP A 359 -4.45 -0.55 17.21
C ASP A 359 -5.54 -0.85 16.16
N ALA A 360 -5.20 -1.64 15.15
CA ALA A 360 -6.14 -2.12 14.14
C ALA A 360 -6.94 -3.34 14.62
N SER A 361 -8.16 -3.48 14.11
CA SER A 361 -9.05 -4.60 14.42
C SER A 361 -9.76 -5.13 13.18
N VAL A 362 -9.87 -6.45 13.07
CA VAL A 362 -10.59 -7.19 12.03
C VAL A 362 -11.61 -8.11 12.69
N ALA A 363 -12.87 -8.05 12.21
CA ALA A 363 -13.98 -8.86 12.70
C ALA A 363 -14.19 -8.78 14.23
N GLY A 364 -13.99 -7.59 14.81
CA GLY A 364 -14.16 -7.35 16.25
C GLY A 364 -13.00 -7.85 17.13
N THR A 365 -11.93 -8.38 16.53
CA THR A 365 -10.71 -8.81 17.23
C THR A 365 -9.52 -7.96 16.78
N ARG A 366 -8.41 -7.98 17.52
CA ARG A 366 -7.18 -7.33 17.08
C ARG A 366 -6.73 -7.86 15.72
N ALA A 367 -6.08 -7.00 14.94
CA ALA A 367 -5.55 -7.36 13.64
C ALA A 367 -4.05 -7.67 13.72
N ALA A 368 -3.59 -8.60 12.90
CA ALA A 368 -2.19 -8.78 12.56
C ALA A 368 -1.97 -8.27 11.12
N LEU A 369 -1.00 -7.36 10.96
CA LEU A 369 -0.69 -6.75 9.66
C LEU A 369 0.59 -7.31 9.06
N PHE A 370 0.54 -7.55 7.74
CA PHE A 370 1.62 -8.15 6.95
C PHE A 370 1.82 -7.35 5.66
N GLU A 371 3.03 -6.84 5.48
CA GLU A 371 3.46 -6.12 4.29
C GLU A 371 4.22 -7.06 3.35
N PHE A 372 3.64 -7.34 2.19
CA PHE A 372 4.25 -8.10 1.12
C PHE A 372 5.23 -7.20 0.34
N ARG A 373 6.52 -7.38 0.60
CA ARG A 373 7.65 -6.75 -0.11
C ARG A 373 7.75 -7.22 -1.56
N SER A 374 7.19 -8.39 -1.85
CA SER A 374 7.00 -8.92 -3.20
C SER A 374 5.61 -9.54 -3.27
N VAL A 375 4.73 -8.96 -4.10
CA VAL A 375 3.32 -9.30 -4.10
C VAL A 375 3.08 -10.62 -4.87
N PRO A 376 2.50 -11.65 -4.22
CA PRO A 376 2.14 -12.92 -4.86
C PRO A 376 1.13 -12.73 -5.99
N GLY A 377 1.13 -13.64 -6.98
CA GLY A 377 0.30 -13.54 -8.18
C GLY A 377 -1.20 -13.41 -7.89
N GLU A 378 -1.69 -14.10 -6.86
CA GLU A 378 -3.08 -14.06 -6.43
C GLU A 378 -3.50 -12.71 -5.81
N LEU A 379 -2.52 -11.88 -5.41
CA LEU A 379 -2.76 -10.56 -4.82
C LEU A 379 -2.48 -9.40 -5.79
N VAL A 380 -2.02 -9.67 -7.02
CA VAL A 380 -1.70 -8.63 -8.01
C VAL A 380 -2.92 -7.79 -8.40
N ASN A 381 -4.12 -8.36 -8.34
CA ASN A 381 -5.37 -7.66 -8.68
C ASN A 381 -5.73 -6.52 -7.72
N TYR A 382 -5.10 -6.47 -6.54
CA TYR A 382 -5.26 -5.37 -5.58
C TYR A 382 -4.29 -4.21 -5.83
N LEU A 383 -3.39 -4.34 -6.80
CA LEU A 383 -2.41 -3.31 -7.16
C LEU A 383 -2.83 -2.54 -8.41
N PRO A 384 -2.61 -1.22 -8.46
CA PRO A 384 -2.85 -0.44 -9.66
C PRO A 384 -1.86 -0.83 -10.77
N ASP A 385 -2.31 -0.79 -12.02
CA ASP A 385 -1.48 -1.12 -13.19
C ASP A 385 -1.32 0.11 -14.10
N ALA A 386 -0.11 0.66 -14.19
CA ALA A 386 0.17 1.81 -15.04
C ALA A 386 -0.17 1.57 -16.52
N ARG A 387 -0.21 0.32 -16.98
CA ARG A 387 -0.62 -0.03 -18.34
C ARG A 387 -2.08 0.33 -18.62
N GLU A 388 -2.92 0.49 -17.61
CA GLU A 388 -4.31 0.91 -17.78
C GLU A 388 -4.46 2.39 -18.19
N LEU A 389 -3.44 3.23 -17.98
CA LEU A 389 -3.46 4.62 -18.47
C LEU A 389 -3.37 4.69 -19.99
N ASN A 390 -2.64 3.75 -20.59
CA ASN A 390 -2.51 3.59 -22.03
C ASN A 390 -2.67 2.09 -22.30
N PRO A 391 -3.92 1.56 -22.23
CA PRO A 391 -4.13 0.14 -22.41
C PRO A 391 -3.47 -0.26 -23.74
N PRO A 392 -2.64 -1.32 -23.76
CA PRO A 392 -2.13 -1.81 -25.03
C PRO A 392 -3.32 -1.99 -25.96
N VAL A 393 -3.23 -1.44 -27.18
CA VAL A 393 -4.29 -1.58 -28.19
C VAL A 393 -4.65 -3.05 -28.23
N ALA A 394 -5.87 -3.40 -27.81
CA ALA A 394 -6.28 -4.78 -27.65
C ALA A 394 -5.96 -5.50 -28.96
N ASP A 395 -5.11 -6.53 -28.91
CA ASP A 395 -4.75 -7.28 -30.10
C ASP A 395 -6.04 -7.91 -30.64
N PRO A 396 -6.57 -7.46 -31.80
CA PRO A 396 -7.85 -7.95 -32.28
C PRO A 396 -7.79 -9.44 -32.58
N LEU A 397 -6.61 -9.98 -32.89
CA LEU A 397 -6.40 -11.42 -33.10
C LEU A 397 -6.50 -12.21 -31.80
N GLU A 398 -6.11 -11.64 -30.67
CA GLU A 398 -6.31 -12.27 -29.36
C GLU A 398 -7.79 -12.31 -29.00
N ARG A 399 -8.55 -11.26 -29.31
CA ARG A 399 -10.01 -11.28 -29.15
C ARG A 399 -10.69 -12.30 -30.05
N TRP A 400 -10.23 -12.48 -31.28
CA TRP A 400 -10.84 -13.41 -32.23
C TRP A 400 -10.47 -14.87 -31.98
N PHE A 401 -9.29 -15.15 -31.43
CA PHE A 401 -8.76 -16.52 -31.37
C PHE A 401 -8.29 -16.97 -29.98
N GLY A 402 -8.21 -16.06 -28.99
CA GLY A 402 -7.77 -16.36 -27.63
C GLY A 402 -6.46 -17.17 -27.60
N LYS A 403 -6.49 -18.31 -26.88
CA LYS A 403 -5.34 -19.23 -26.78
C LYS A 403 -4.91 -19.83 -28.13
N ALA A 404 -5.80 -19.91 -29.12
CA ALA A 404 -5.50 -20.41 -30.46
C ALA A 404 -4.83 -19.39 -31.38
N ARG A 405 -4.62 -18.14 -30.91
CA ARG A 405 -4.00 -17.06 -31.69
C ARG A 405 -2.71 -17.47 -32.41
N PRO A 406 -1.72 -18.18 -31.82
CA PRO A 406 -0.51 -18.57 -32.55
C PRO A 406 -0.78 -19.48 -33.76
N LEU A 407 -1.79 -20.36 -33.68
CA LEU A 407 -2.17 -21.27 -34.76
C LEU A 407 -2.97 -20.54 -35.84
N ALA A 408 -3.91 -19.68 -35.45
CA ALA A 408 -4.66 -18.84 -36.37
C ALA A 408 -3.73 -17.90 -37.16
N VAL A 409 -2.75 -17.27 -36.50
CA VAL A 409 -1.75 -16.41 -37.16
C VAL A 409 -0.92 -17.17 -38.19
N ARG A 410 -0.56 -18.45 -37.93
CA ARG A 410 0.12 -19.28 -38.92
C ARG A 410 -0.76 -19.53 -40.15
N ALA A 411 -2.03 -19.88 -39.95
CA ALA A 411 -2.98 -20.09 -41.05
C ALA A 411 -3.20 -18.80 -41.86
N ILE A 412 -3.37 -17.66 -41.19
CA ILE A 412 -3.51 -16.34 -41.82
C ILE A 412 -2.28 -16.01 -42.68
N ASN A 413 -1.07 -16.22 -42.15
CA ASN A 413 0.15 -15.98 -42.90
C ASN A 413 0.32 -16.93 -44.09
N GLN A 414 -0.09 -18.19 -43.93
CA GLN A 414 -0.05 -19.18 -45.01
C GLN A 414 -0.97 -18.76 -46.16
N ILE A 415 -2.23 -18.42 -45.88
CA ILE A 415 -3.20 -18.00 -46.91
C ILE A 415 -2.72 -16.73 -47.61
N ALA A 416 -2.17 -15.76 -46.86
CA ALA A 416 -1.60 -14.56 -47.46
C ALA A 416 -0.38 -14.86 -48.35
N GLY A 417 0.45 -15.85 -47.99
CA GLY A 417 1.59 -16.28 -48.81
C GLY A 417 1.20 -17.05 -50.06
N GLU A 418 0.19 -17.92 -49.97
CA GLU A 418 -0.36 -18.65 -51.12
C GLU A 418 -1.04 -17.72 -52.13
N ASN A 419 -1.41 -16.51 -51.72
CA ASN A 419 -2.13 -15.51 -52.51
C ASN A 419 -1.41 -14.16 -52.50
N GLU A 420 -0.08 -14.19 -52.54
CA GLU A 420 0.78 -13.02 -52.33
C GLU A 420 0.41 -11.82 -53.22
N ASP A 421 0.15 -12.04 -54.52
CA ASP A 421 -0.16 -10.95 -55.47
C ASP A 421 -1.48 -10.25 -55.15
N GLU A 422 -2.50 -11.00 -54.72
CA GLU A 422 -3.81 -10.44 -54.34
C GLU A 422 -3.70 -9.64 -53.04
N PHE A 423 -2.99 -10.19 -52.05
CA PHE A 423 -2.70 -9.48 -50.81
C PHE A 423 -1.88 -8.21 -51.06
N ALA A 424 -0.83 -8.31 -51.86
CA ALA A 424 0.05 -7.19 -52.21
C ALA A 424 -0.70 -6.05 -52.90
N ARG A 425 -1.64 -6.37 -53.80
CA ARG A 425 -2.50 -5.38 -54.46
C ARG A 425 -3.40 -4.68 -53.45
N TRP A 426 -4.16 -5.45 -52.67
CA TRP A 426 -5.04 -4.90 -51.64
C TRP A 426 -4.27 -4.04 -50.62
N PHE A 427 -3.11 -4.51 -50.17
CA PHE A 427 -2.29 -3.83 -49.17
C PHE A 427 -1.80 -2.46 -49.67
N ARG A 428 -1.34 -2.38 -50.92
CA ARG A 428 -0.88 -1.12 -51.53
C ARG A 428 -2.02 -0.15 -51.83
N GLU A 429 -3.22 -0.65 -52.12
CA GLU A 429 -4.42 0.17 -52.30
C GLU A 429 -4.94 0.73 -50.98
N ARG A 430 -4.89 -0.08 -49.91
CA ARG A 430 -5.45 0.27 -48.60
C ARG A 430 -4.54 1.17 -47.76
N PHE A 431 -3.23 1.03 -47.88
CA PHE A 431 -2.22 1.74 -47.07
C PHE A 431 -1.33 2.61 -47.96
N ALA A 432 -1.76 3.85 -48.19
CA ALA A 432 -1.12 4.79 -49.12
C ALA A 432 0.35 5.06 -48.78
N GLU A 433 0.69 5.08 -47.49
CA GLU A 433 2.05 5.24 -46.98
C GLU A 433 2.96 4.02 -47.23
N LYS A 434 2.38 2.85 -47.54
CA LYS A 434 3.10 1.61 -47.82
C LYS A 434 3.03 1.17 -49.29
N ARG A 435 2.54 2.04 -50.18
CA ARG A 435 2.35 1.74 -51.61
C ARG A 435 3.62 1.23 -52.31
N ASN A 436 4.79 1.71 -51.90
CA ASN A 436 6.09 1.38 -52.47
C ASN A 436 6.85 0.28 -51.71
N ALA A 437 6.18 -0.48 -50.83
CA ALA A 437 6.80 -1.61 -50.14
C ALA A 437 7.33 -2.65 -51.16
N LYS A 438 8.63 -2.93 -51.07
CA LYS A 438 9.32 -3.92 -51.93
C LYS A 438 8.77 -5.33 -51.74
N ASP A 439 8.40 -5.67 -50.50
CA ASP A 439 7.79 -6.94 -50.12
C ASP A 439 6.58 -6.65 -49.21
N PRO A 440 5.37 -6.52 -49.78
CA PRO A 440 4.15 -6.29 -49.02
C PRO A 440 3.82 -7.42 -48.05
N LEU A 441 4.15 -8.67 -48.39
CA LEU A 441 3.86 -9.84 -47.57
C LEU A 441 4.65 -9.83 -46.26
N GLN A 442 5.92 -9.43 -46.30
CA GLN A 442 6.74 -9.21 -45.11
C GLN A 442 6.37 -7.90 -44.37
N ALA A 443 6.01 -6.85 -45.10
CA ALA A 443 5.67 -5.55 -44.50
C ALA A 443 4.29 -5.51 -43.82
N GLY A 444 3.40 -6.44 -44.19
CA GLY A 444 2.06 -6.58 -43.64
C GLY A 444 2.04 -7.31 -42.30
N THR A 445 1.37 -6.73 -41.31
CA THR A 445 1.15 -7.39 -40.01
C THR A 445 0.15 -8.54 -40.14
N ALA A 446 0.17 -9.49 -39.18
CA ALA A 446 -0.82 -10.57 -39.13
C ALA A 446 -2.27 -10.05 -39.08
N LEU A 447 -2.50 -8.91 -38.42
CA LEU A 447 -3.81 -8.26 -38.38
C LEU A 447 -4.25 -7.77 -39.76
N GLN A 448 -3.37 -7.10 -40.50
CA GLN A 448 -3.67 -6.60 -41.85
C GLN A 448 -3.94 -7.75 -42.82
N LYS A 449 -3.22 -8.87 -42.70
CA LYS A 449 -3.49 -10.09 -43.46
C LYS A 449 -4.85 -10.70 -43.09
N ALA A 450 -5.19 -10.74 -41.80
CA ALA A 450 -6.51 -11.19 -41.34
C ALA A 450 -7.64 -10.30 -41.88
N GLU A 451 -7.47 -8.98 -41.85
CA GLU A 451 -8.44 -8.03 -42.41
C GLU A 451 -8.64 -8.21 -43.90
N TRP A 452 -7.55 -8.43 -44.65
CA TRP A 452 -7.62 -8.75 -46.07
C TRP A 452 -8.45 -10.02 -46.28
N ILE A 453 -8.05 -11.16 -45.70
CA ILE A 453 -8.77 -12.45 -45.83
C ILE A 453 -10.26 -12.27 -45.47
N ARG A 454 -10.58 -11.59 -44.38
CA ARG A 454 -11.97 -11.34 -43.99
C ARG A 454 -12.76 -10.51 -45.01
N SER A 455 -12.10 -9.55 -45.67
CA SER A 455 -12.75 -8.62 -46.61
C SER A 455 -12.82 -9.13 -48.04
N THR A 456 -11.94 -10.04 -48.45
CA THR A 456 -11.79 -10.49 -49.84
C THR A 456 -11.94 -12.01 -50.02
N ARG A 457 -11.82 -12.79 -48.94
CA ARG A 457 -11.78 -14.27 -48.95
C ARG A 457 -12.62 -14.86 -47.82
N GLU A 458 -13.93 -14.61 -47.89
CA GLU A 458 -14.88 -14.96 -46.82
C GLU A 458 -14.87 -16.46 -46.44
N GLN A 459 -14.73 -17.36 -47.41
CA GLN A 459 -14.67 -18.81 -47.16
C GLN A 459 -13.42 -19.23 -46.40
N ASP A 460 -12.26 -18.64 -46.75
CA ASP A 460 -10.99 -18.89 -46.05
C ASP A 460 -11.02 -18.32 -44.63
N TRP A 461 -11.62 -17.14 -44.46
CA TRP A 461 -11.86 -16.57 -43.14
C TRP A 461 -12.73 -17.48 -42.28
N LYS A 462 -13.86 -17.95 -42.84
CA LYS A 462 -14.77 -18.86 -42.16
C LYS A 462 -14.07 -20.16 -41.75
N SER A 463 -13.26 -20.75 -42.62
CA SER A 463 -12.46 -21.94 -42.32
C SER A 463 -11.50 -21.72 -41.14
N ILE A 464 -10.84 -20.56 -41.08
CA ILE A 464 -9.96 -20.19 -39.96
C ILE A 464 -10.77 -20.07 -38.66
N THR A 465 -11.91 -19.37 -38.67
CA THR A 465 -12.72 -19.14 -37.46
C THR A 465 -13.46 -20.38 -36.99
N ASP A 466 -13.87 -21.28 -37.89
CA ASP A 466 -14.49 -22.56 -37.53
C ASP A 466 -13.46 -23.50 -36.88
N ARG A 467 -12.20 -23.46 -37.37
CA ARG A 467 -11.10 -24.28 -36.84
C ARG A 467 -10.53 -23.73 -35.53
N TYR A 468 -10.58 -22.41 -35.35
CA TYR A 468 -10.09 -21.70 -34.17
C TYR A 468 -11.17 -20.75 -33.67
N PRO A 469 -12.22 -21.26 -33.00
CA PRO A 469 -13.32 -20.41 -32.56
C PRO A 469 -12.87 -19.39 -31.49
N PRO A 470 -13.57 -18.25 -31.38
CA PRO A 470 -13.29 -17.27 -30.35
C PRO A 470 -13.43 -17.88 -28.95
N PRO A 471 -12.71 -17.34 -27.95
CA PRO A 471 -12.85 -17.78 -26.56
C PRO A 471 -14.31 -17.61 -26.10
N SER A 472 -14.84 -18.65 -25.45
CA SER A 472 -16.20 -18.69 -24.90
C SER A 472 -16.38 -17.75 -23.72
#